data_AF-G9N596-F1
#
_entry.id   AF-G9N596-F1
#
_cell.length_a   1.000
_cell.length_b   1.000
_cell.length_c   1.000
_cell.angle_alpha   90.00
_cell.angle_beta   90.00
_cell.angle_gamma   90.00
#
_symmetry.space_group_name_H-M   'P 1'
#
loop_
_entity.id
_entity.type
_entity.pdbx_description
1 polymer ?
#
loop_
_entity_poly.entity_id
_entity_poly.type
_entity_poly.pdbx_seq_one_letter_code
_entity_poly.pdbx_strand_id
1 'polypeptide(L)'
;IEHAATSSHHDSILQKELEFCHSMYIKATLLCLYRRVDELPKSHPKVQLAVESMIDTVQKLDMYSRTNIQLLWPLLTAGCEAMTDFQRSVVADRMTALSTHGHGNYSKVLQFMKEYWENGGGTRWDVFGQRIGLDLVLF
;
A
#
# COMPACT_ATOMS: atom_id res chain seq x y z
N ILE A 1 25.33 6.26 -29.71
CA ILE A 1 24.08 5.52 -30.06
C ILE A 1 23.66 4.64 -28.88
N GLU A 2 24.58 3.87 -28.29
CA GLU A 2 24.31 3.00 -27.12
C GLU A 2 23.77 3.77 -25.89
N HIS A 3 24.42 4.87 -25.48
CA HIS A 3 23.98 5.73 -24.37
C HIS A 3 22.56 6.30 -24.51
N ALA A 4 22.12 6.60 -25.74
CA ALA A 4 20.78 7.16 -25.99
C ALA A 4 19.69 6.08 -25.90
N ALA A 5 20.00 4.85 -26.33
CA ALA A 5 19.10 3.71 -26.20
C ALA A 5 18.90 3.27 -24.74
N THR A 6 19.97 3.32 -23.92
CA THR A 6 19.88 3.01 -22.48
C THR A 6 19.05 4.05 -21.72
N SER A 7 19.19 5.34 -22.06
CA SER A 7 18.38 6.43 -21.49
C SER A 7 16.90 6.26 -21.82
N SER A 8 16.57 6.01 -23.09
CA SER A 8 15.18 5.82 -23.53
C SER A 8 14.48 4.63 -22.86
N HIS A 9 15.21 3.53 -22.64
CA HIS A 9 14.68 2.37 -21.92
C HIS A 9 14.45 2.67 -20.43
N HIS A 10 15.39 3.36 -19.77
CA HIS A 10 15.24 3.77 -18.38
C HIS A 10 14.02 4.69 -18.18
N ASP A 11 13.84 5.67 -19.07
CA ASP A 11 12.70 6.59 -19.03
C ASP A 11 11.36 5.84 -19.16
N SER A 12 11.31 4.81 -20.02
CA SER A 12 10.11 3.99 -20.19
C SER A 12 9.75 3.15 -18.95
N ILE A 13 10.75 2.66 -18.22
CA ILE A 13 10.54 1.95 -16.95
C ILE A 13 10.00 2.92 -15.91
N LEU A 14 10.65 4.07 -15.74
CA LEU A 14 10.24 5.08 -14.76
C LEU A 14 8.81 5.57 -15.03
N GLN A 15 8.46 5.83 -16.29
CA GLN A 15 7.10 6.20 -16.67
C GLN A 15 6.09 5.16 -16.18
N LYS A 16 6.33 3.88 -16.45
CA LYS A 16 5.42 2.79 -16.06
C LYS A 16 5.31 2.65 -14.54
N GLU A 17 6.39 2.85 -13.81
CA GLU A 17 6.38 2.84 -12.35
C GLU A 17 5.57 4.01 -11.76
N LEU A 18 5.67 5.20 -12.38
CA LEU A 18 4.87 6.36 -12.00
C LEU A 18 3.38 6.13 -12.29
N GLU A 19 3.03 5.49 -13.41
CA GLU A 19 1.66 5.08 -13.72
C GLU A 19 1.11 4.10 -12.67
N PHE A 20 1.93 3.12 -12.24
CA PHE A 20 1.57 2.20 -11.16
C PHE A 20 1.37 2.93 -9.83
N CYS A 21 2.25 3.87 -9.48
CA CYS A 21 2.07 4.70 -8.28
C CYS A 21 0.77 5.51 -8.35
N HIS A 22 0.51 6.18 -9.47
CA HIS A 22 -0.72 6.93 -9.66
C HIS A 22 -1.96 6.04 -9.47
N SER A 23 -1.96 4.84 -10.06
CA SER A 23 -3.02 3.85 -9.88
C SER A 23 -3.21 3.47 -8.41
N MET A 24 -2.11 3.22 -7.67
CA MET A 24 -2.16 2.91 -6.23
C MET A 24 -2.85 4.00 -5.42
N TYR A 25 -2.57 5.27 -5.70
CA TYR A 25 -3.23 6.40 -5.02
C TYR A 25 -4.72 6.50 -5.35
N ILE A 26 -5.11 6.30 -6.61
CA ILE A 26 -6.53 6.28 -7.00
C ILE A 26 -7.27 5.17 -6.23
N LYS A 27 -6.71 3.95 -6.21
CA LYS A 27 -7.35 2.80 -5.56
C LYS A 27 -7.40 2.97 -4.03
N ALA A 28 -6.35 3.48 -3.40
CA ALA A 28 -6.36 3.81 -1.99
C ALA A 28 -7.43 4.86 -1.65
N THR A 29 -7.58 5.89 -2.51
CA THR A 29 -8.63 6.91 -2.35
C THR A 29 -10.03 6.30 -2.49
N LEU A 30 -10.25 5.42 -3.47
CA LEU A 30 -11.51 4.69 -3.61
C LEU A 30 -11.81 3.83 -2.37
N LEU A 31 -10.81 3.13 -1.81
CA LEU A 31 -10.98 2.40 -0.56
C LEU A 31 -11.42 3.32 0.59
N CYS A 32 -10.83 4.51 0.69
CA CYS A 32 -11.25 5.50 1.67
C CYS A 32 -12.72 5.90 1.47
N LEU A 33 -13.16 6.19 0.24
CA LEU A 33 -14.55 6.52 -0.06
C LEU A 33 -15.49 5.36 0.30
N TYR A 34 -15.16 4.14 -0.15
CA TYR A 34 -15.97 2.95 0.12
C TYR A 34 -16.10 2.65 1.62
N ARG A 35 -15.02 2.80 2.40
CA ARG A 35 -15.01 2.47 3.83
C ARG A 35 -15.49 3.60 4.74
N ARG A 36 -15.46 4.86 4.28
CA ARG A 36 -15.73 6.05 5.13
C ARG A 36 -16.95 6.84 4.72
N VAL A 37 -17.29 6.85 3.44
CA VAL A 37 -18.44 7.59 2.90
C VAL A 37 -19.59 6.62 2.64
N ASP A 38 -19.31 5.55 1.91
CA ASP A 38 -20.34 4.54 1.58
C ASP A 38 -20.52 3.51 2.71
N GLU A 39 -19.66 3.53 3.73
CA GLU A 39 -19.66 2.63 4.90
C GLU A 39 -19.69 1.13 4.57
N LEU A 40 -19.20 0.75 3.38
CA LEU A 40 -19.22 -0.64 2.91
C LEU A 40 -18.31 -1.50 3.77
N PRO A 41 -18.70 -2.73 4.18
CA PRO A 41 -17.83 -3.60 4.96
C PRO A 41 -16.59 -4.03 4.17
N LYS A 42 -15.54 -4.49 4.87
CA LYS A 42 -14.29 -4.95 4.24
C LYS A 42 -14.54 -6.01 3.17
N SER A 43 -15.47 -6.94 3.45
CA SER A 43 -15.86 -8.03 2.56
C SER A 43 -16.66 -7.60 1.32
N HIS A 44 -17.04 -6.32 1.21
CA HIS A 44 -17.82 -5.86 0.08
C HIS A 44 -17.02 -5.98 -1.23
N PRO A 45 -17.60 -6.46 -2.34
CA PRO A 45 -16.89 -6.69 -3.59
C PRO A 45 -16.11 -5.47 -4.12
N LYS A 46 -16.69 -4.26 -4.05
CA LYS A 46 -15.98 -3.01 -4.44
C LYS A 46 -14.69 -2.77 -3.65
N VAL A 47 -14.70 -3.10 -2.35
CA VAL A 47 -13.53 -2.96 -1.47
C VAL A 47 -12.49 -4.00 -1.89
N GLN A 48 -12.88 -5.27 -1.98
CA GLN A 48 -11.94 -6.34 -2.29
C GLN A 48 -11.37 -6.25 -3.71
N LEU A 49 -12.15 -5.84 -4.71
CA LEU A 49 -11.64 -5.56 -6.06
C LEU A 49 -10.61 -4.43 -6.08
N ALA A 50 -10.78 -3.41 -5.24
CA ALA A 50 -9.78 -2.34 -5.11
C ALA A 50 -8.51 -2.85 -4.43
N VAL A 51 -8.62 -3.67 -3.39
CA VAL A 51 -7.48 -4.34 -2.73
C VAL A 51 -6.74 -5.23 -3.72
N GLU A 52 -7.43 -6.14 -4.41
CA GLU A 52 -6.85 -7.04 -5.43
C GLU A 52 -6.09 -6.26 -6.50
N SER A 53 -6.69 -5.18 -7.04
CA SER A 53 -6.03 -4.32 -8.02
C SER A 53 -4.75 -3.67 -7.48
N MET A 54 -4.71 -3.31 -6.19
CA MET A 54 -3.51 -2.76 -5.56
C MET A 54 -2.45 -3.83 -5.35
N ILE A 55 -2.83 -5.02 -4.91
CA ILE A 55 -1.93 -6.17 -4.73
C ILE A 55 -1.29 -6.59 -6.05
N ASP A 56 -2.07 -6.64 -7.14
CA ASP A 56 -1.55 -6.90 -8.48
C ASP A 56 -0.59 -5.82 -8.96
N THR A 57 -0.85 -4.55 -8.62
CA THR A 57 0.01 -3.43 -9.00
C THR A 57 1.32 -3.45 -8.23
N VAL A 58 1.29 -3.72 -6.92
CA VAL A 58 2.49 -3.86 -6.09
C VAL A 58 3.38 -5.00 -6.56
N GLN A 59 2.80 -6.14 -6.97
CA GLN A 59 3.58 -7.26 -7.50
C GLN A 59 4.27 -6.95 -8.84
N LYS A 60 3.71 -6.04 -9.65
CA LYS A 60 4.30 -5.61 -10.93
C LYS A 60 5.39 -4.54 -10.76
N LEU A 61 5.38 -3.82 -9.65
CA LEU A 61 6.41 -2.83 -9.32
C LEU A 61 7.68 -3.53 -8.86
N ASP A 62 8.81 -3.16 -9.45
CA ASP A 62 10.13 -3.61 -9.00
C ASP A 62 10.28 -3.32 -7.49
N MET A 63 10.67 -4.32 -6.72
CA MET A 63 10.85 -4.23 -5.27
C MET A 63 11.89 -3.19 -4.87
N TYR A 64 12.90 -2.98 -5.73
CA TYR A 64 14.02 -2.09 -5.43
C TYR A 64 13.87 -0.70 -6.08
N SER A 65 12.78 -0.46 -6.80
CA SER A 65 12.53 0.86 -7.36
C SER A 65 12.33 1.91 -6.26
N ARG A 66 12.97 3.07 -6.44
CA ARG A 66 12.80 4.23 -5.55
C ARG A 66 11.37 4.77 -5.55
N THR A 67 10.61 4.48 -6.60
CA THR A 67 9.21 4.86 -6.75
C THR A 67 8.33 4.32 -5.61
N ASN A 68 8.73 3.18 -5.01
CA ASN A 68 8.06 2.60 -3.85
C ASN A 68 8.07 3.46 -2.58
N ILE A 69 9.00 4.42 -2.44
CA ILE A 69 9.09 5.34 -1.28
C ILE A 69 7.83 6.21 -1.16
N GLN A 70 7.09 6.40 -2.26
CA GLN A 70 5.84 7.17 -2.26
C GLN A 70 4.64 6.32 -1.80
N LEU A 71 4.80 5.02 -1.60
CA LEU A 71 3.65 4.10 -1.44
C LEU A 71 3.26 3.82 0.01
N LEU A 72 3.81 4.54 1.00
CA LEU A 72 3.53 4.28 2.42
C LEU A 72 2.02 4.27 2.73
N TRP A 73 1.32 5.35 2.37
CA TRP A 73 -0.12 5.47 2.61
C TRP A 73 -0.97 4.49 1.78
N PRO A 74 -0.73 4.33 0.46
CA PRO A 74 -1.41 3.30 -0.32
C PRO A 74 -1.23 1.88 0.22
N LEU A 75 -0.01 1.51 0.63
CA LEU A 75 0.28 0.18 1.18
C LEU A 75 -0.39 -0.02 2.54
N LEU A 76 -0.40 0.98 3.42
CA LEU A 76 -1.17 0.93 4.66
C LEU A 76 -2.65 0.65 4.37
N THR A 77 -3.24 1.41 3.45
CA THR A 77 -4.66 1.30 3.12
C THR A 77 -5.00 -0.08 2.56
N ALA A 78 -4.20 -0.59 1.61
CA ALA A 78 -4.38 -1.94 1.07
C ALA A 78 -4.19 -3.03 2.14
N GLY A 79 -3.12 -2.92 2.94
CA GLY A 79 -2.81 -3.90 3.98
C GLY A 79 -3.89 -3.95 5.06
N CYS A 80 -4.41 -2.79 5.48
CA CYS A 80 -5.53 -2.75 6.41
C CYS A 80 -6.80 -3.35 5.80
N GLU A 81 -7.10 -3.14 4.52
CA GLU A 81 -8.31 -3.72 3.91
C GLU A 81 -8.13 -5.17 3.40
N ALA A 82 -6.92 -5.72 3.47
CA ALA A 82 -6.60 -7.10 3.11
C ALA A 82 -7.34 -8.13 3.99
N MET A 83 -7.91 -9.15 3.34
CA MET A 83 -8.66 -10.22 3.96
C MET A 83 -7.99 -11.59 3.92
N THR A 84 -7.03 -11.78 3.01
CA THR A 84 -6.30 -13.06 2.89
C THR A 84 -4.87 -12.91 3.36
N ASP A 85 -4.29 -14.01 3.84
CA ASP A 85 -2.89 -14.04 4.27
C ASP A 85 -1.93 -13.74 3.11
N PHE A 86 -2.28 -14.13 1.89
CA PHE A 86 -1.53 -13.78 0.68
C PHE A 86 -1.50 -12.26 0.43
N GLN A 87 -2.64 -11.58 0.52
CA GLN A 87 -2.68 -10.12 0.36
C GLN A 87 -1.84 -9.43 1.45
N ARG A 88 -1.95 -9.91 2.69
CA ARG A 88 -1.17 -9.39 3.83
C ARG A 88 0.33 -9.62 3.63
N SER A 89 0.75 -10.79 3.14
CA SER A 89 2.15 -11.10 2.91
C SER A 89 2.76 -10.19 1.83
N VAL A 90 2.06 -9.98 0.71
CA VAL A 90 2.53 -9.08 -0.37
C VAL A 90 2.80 -7.66 0.17
N VAL A 91 1.89 -7.12 0.98
CA VAL A 91 2.07 -5.79 1.57
C VAL A 91 3.19 -5.80 2.62
N ALA A 92 3.25 -6.84 3.46
CA ALA A 92 4.28 -6.96 4.49
C ALA A 92 5.69 -7.05 3.90
N ASP A 93 5.88 -7.84 2.84
CA ASP A 93 7.15 -7.99 2.14
C ASP A 93 7.59 -6.65 1.55
N ARG A 94 6.65 -5.92 0.93
CA ARG A 94 6.92 -4.59 0.37
C ARG A 94 7.30 -3.58 1.44
N MET A 95 6.57 -3.51 2.56
CA MET A 95 6.93 -2.63 3.68
C MET A 95 8.27 -3.00 4.31
N THR A 96 8.57 -4.29 4.41
CA THR A 96 9.84 -4.79 4.96
C THR A 96 11.00 -4.33 4.10
N ALA A 97 10.93 -4.50 2.77
CA ALA A 97 11.96 -4.03 1.85
C ALA A 97 12.20 -2.52 1.92
N LEU A 98 11.16 -1.72 2.21
CA LEU A 98 11.29 -0.26 2.34
C LEU A 98 11.80 0.18 3.72
N SER A 99 11.54 -0.62 4.75
CA SER A 99 12.01 -0.34 6.11
C SER A 99 13.53 -0.47 6.29
N THR A 100 14.18 -1.34 5.51
CA THR A 100 15.63 -1.59 5.60
C THR A 100 16.50 -0.44 5.09
N HIS A 101 15.90 0.55 4.40
CA HIS A 101 16.61 1.68 3.78
C HIS A 101 16.52 2.99 4.60
N GLY A 102 16.21 2.92 5.89
CA GLY A 102 16.22 4.09 6.80
C GLY A 102 14.90 4.85 6.86
N HIS A 103 13.84 4.38 6.19
CA HIS A 103 12.50 4.97 6.28
C HIS A 103 11.74 4.40 7.48
N GLY A 104 12.09 4.86 8.69
CA GLY A 104 11.53 4.35 9.96
C GLY A 104 10.00 4.35 10.04
N ASN A 105 9.32 5.19 9.25
CA ASN A 105 7.86 5.21 9.16
C ASN A 105 7.30 3.89 8.61
N TYR A 106 7.98 3.22 7.66
CA TYR A 106 7.53 1.94 7.10
C TYR A 106 7.54 0.81 8.13
N SER A 107 8.57 0.75 8.99
CA SER A 107 8.64 -0.25 10.06
C SER A 107 7.51 -0.07 11.08
N LYS A 108 7.27 1.18 11.52
CA LYS A 108 6.17 1.51 12.45
C LYS A 108 4.80 1.17 11.85
N VAL A 109 4.59 1.52 10.60
CA VAL A 109 3.33 1.25 9.88
C VAL A 109 3.13 -0.25 9.66
N LEU A 110 4.19 -1.02 9.38
CA LEU A 110 4.12 -2.47 9.30
C LEU A 110 3.76 -3.11 10.65
N GLN A 111 4.37 -2.63 11.73
CA GLN A 111 4.03 -3.10 13.08
C GLN A 111 2.57 -2.82 13.41
N PHE A 112 2.10 -1.62 13.09
CA PHE A 112 0.69 -1.26 13.22
C PHE A 112 -0.23 -2.20 12.42
N MET A 113 0.11 -2.50 11.16
CA MET A 113 -0.71 -3.39 10.34
C MET A 113 -0.80 -4.79 10.93
N LYS A 114 0.31 -5.36 11.41
CA LYS A 114 0.31 -6.67 12.06
C LYS A 114 -0.60 -6.70 13.28
N GLU A 115 -0.47 -5.70 14.14
CA GLU A 115 -1.32 -5.51 15.32
C GLU A 115 -2.82 -5.36 14.92
N TYR A 116 -3.09 -4.61 13.86
CA TYR A 116 -4.45 -4.45 13.33
C TYR A 116 -4.99 -5.75 12.68
N TRP A 117 -4.16 -6.59 12.08
CA TRP A 117 -4.59 -7.88 11.52
C TRP A 117 -5.01 -8.88 12.59
N GLU A 118 -4.35 -8.83 13.74
CA GLU A 118 -4.64 -9.67 14.90
C GLU A 118 -5.83 -9.13 15.72
N ASN A 119 -5.84 -7.83 16.00
CA ASN A 119 -6.70 -7.23 17.02
C ASN A 119 -7.69 -6.18 16.49
N GLY A 120 -7.65 -5.85 15.20
CA GLY A 120 -8.44 -4.81 14.55
C GLY A 120 -9.93 -5.12 14.40
N GLY A 121 -10.32 -6.41 14.45
CA GLY A 121 -11.71 -6.84 14.62
C GLY A 121 -12.71 -6.22 13.65
N GLY A 122 -12.39 -6.12 12.35
CA GLY A 122 -13.28 -5.61 11.30
C GLY A 122 -13.56 -4.09 11.33
N THR A 123 -13.09 -3.39 12.36
CA THR A 123 -13.22 -1.92 12.49
C THR A 123 -12.37 -1.18 11.46
N ARG A 124 -12.60 0.12 11.27
CA ARG A 124 -11.77 0.94 10.39
C ARG A 124 -10.39 1.17 11.04
N TRP A 125 -9.33 1.12 10.25
CA TRP A 125 -7.96 1.14 10.79
C TRP A 125 -7.65 2.42 11.60
N ASP A 126 -8.20 3.57 11.22
CA ASP A 126 -8.00 4.84 11.94
C ASP A 126 -8.72 4.85 13.30
N VAL A 127 -9.89 4.22 13.39
CA VAL A 127 -10.61 4.03 14.67
C VAL A 127 -9.80 3.12 15.59
N PHE A 128 -9.22 2.05 15.04
CA PHE A 128 -8.32 1.18 15.78
C PHE A 128 -7.06 1.93 16.24
N GLY A 129 -6.43 2.71 15.36
CA GLY A 129 -5.25 3.53 15.68
C GLY A 129 -5.51 4.51 16.83
N GLN A 130 -6.64 5.21 16.79
CA GLN A 130 -7.08 6.08 17.88
C GLN A 130 -7.27 5.31 19.20
N ARG A 131 -7.88 4.13 19.15
CA ARG A 131 -8.11 3.28 20.33
C ARG A 131 -6.81 2.87 21.02
N ILE A 132 -5.75 2.59 20.26
CA ILE A 132 -4.44 2.19 20.80
C ILE A 132 -3.50 3.39 21.03
N GLY A 133 -3.97 4.61 20.82
CA GLY A 133 -3.19 5.84 21.04
C GLY A 133 -2.04 6.04 20.04
N LEU A 134 -2.12 5.44 18.85
CA LEU A 134 -1.07 5.55 17.83
C LEU A 134 -1.38 6.66 16.83
N ASP A 135 -0.46 7.59 16.70
CA ASP A 135 -0.46 8.60 15.63
C ASP A 135 0.55 8.20 14.53
N LEU A 136 0.05 8.01 13.31
CA LEU A 136 0.86 7.59 12.17
C LEU A 136 1.17 8.78 11.28
N VAL A 137 2.45 9.11 11.13
CA VAL A 137 2.93 10.07 10.13
C VAL A 137 3.10 9.34 8.81
N LEU A 138 2.21 9.63 7.86
CA LEU A 138 2.09 8.93 6.58
C LEU A 138 2.68 9.70 5.39
N PHE A 139 3.31 10.86 5.66
CA PHE A 139 3.90 11.80 4.70
C PHE A 139 5.23 12.33 5.21
#